data_AF-A0AAF0YFH8-F1
#
_entry.id   AF-A0AAF0YFH8-F1
#
_cell.length_a   1.000
_cell.length_b   1.000
_cell.length_c   1.000
_cell.angle_alpha   90.00
_cell.angle_beta   90.00
_cell.angle_gamma   90.00
#
_symmetry.space_group_name_H-M   'P 1'
#
loop_
_entity.id
_entity.type
_entity.pdbx_description
1 polymer ?
#
loop_
_entity_poly.entity_id
_entity_poly.type
_entity_poly.pdbx_seq_one_letter_code
_entity_poly.pdbx_strand_id
1 'polypeptide(L)'
;MTQGDSSNSAPEASATGSAAPTAPMAPLSRENRPEIVGADVPEAPYPIELFGTVTKGFGRGARFLGIPTANLPDSSLGPLNDLGLTGIYYGFARVHPTFSTPLPTAAPTPALTPSPSSTRLVEQATAGAAAEHGHHHPAIPKSVLKQPLTSEQIAQLPPQTAPYPPDSVPDTPTVPKRLADEDGKVWPMVMSVGWNPYFKNEKITAEVHIMHPFAHDFYGHEISVLILGYIRPELDYVSKEALIQDIQTDVKVALNSLSRPAYASQATSTFLTQGPSRTA
;
A
#
# COMPACT_ATOMS: atom_id res chain seq x y z
N MET A 1 67.52 -34.39 16.02
CA MET A 1 67.37 -33.27 15.07
C MET A 1 66.68 -33.85 13.85
N THR A 2 65.45 -33.56 13.46
CA THR A 2 64.44 -32.55 13.83
C THR A 2 63.10 -33.06 13.27
N GLN A 3 62.01 -32.84 14.01
CA GLN A 3 60.62 -32.99 13.55
C GLN A 3 60.30 -32.01 12.41
N GLY A 4 59.23 -32.25 11.66
CA GLY A 4 58.67 -31.28 10.73
C GLY A 4 57.55 -31.82 9.86
N ASP A 5 56.35 -31.86 10.44
CA ASP A 5 55.04 -32.07 9.83
C ASP A 5 54.75 -31.06 8.70
N SER A 6 53.95 -31.43 7.70
CA SER A 6 53.04 -30.52 6.95
C SER A 6 52.30 -31.26 5.83
N SER A 7 51.03 -31.47 6.09
CA SER A 7 49.94 -31.61 5.12
C SER A 7 49.96 -30.53 4.03
N ASN A 8 49.61 -30.90 2.80
CA ASN A 8 49.05 -29.95 1.85
C ASN A 8 47.99 -30.63 0.97
N SER A 9 46.74 -30.27 1.25
CA SER A 9 45.53 -30.61 0.52
C SER A 9 44.97 -29.33 -0.09
N ALA A 10 44.76 -29.29 -1.41
CA ALA A 10 43.85 -28.39 -2.15
C ALA A 10 44.03 -28.56 -3.68
N PRO A 11 43.04 -28.23 -4.54
CA PRO A 11 41.90 -27.35 -4.23
C PRO A 11 40.50 -27.95 -4.47
N GLU A 12 39.60 -27.60 -3.54
CA GLU A 12 38.16 -27.57 -3.74
C GLU A 12 37.79 -26.56 -4.83
N ALA A 13 36.79 -26.95 -5.63
CA ALA A 13 36.19 -26.11 -6.65
C ALA A 13 35.48 -24.92 -6.03
N SER A 14 35.90 -23.74 -6.46
CA SER A 14 35.27 -22.45 -6.18
C SER A 14 33.85 -22.39 -6.76
N ALA A 15 32.84 -22.41 -5.89
CA ALA A 15 31.53 -21.86 -6.19
C ALA A 15 31.43 -20.46 -5.57
N THR A 16 31.75 -19.45 -6.36
CA THR A 16 31.54 -18.04 -6.02
C THR A 16 30.04 -17.77 -5.95
N GLY A 17 29.48 -17.78 -4.73
CA GLY A 17 28.18 -17.20 -4.47
C GLY A 17 28.25 -15.69 -4.69
N SER A 18 27.48 -15.19 -5.66
CA SER A 18 27.29 -13.77 -5.91
C SER A 18 26.67 -13.14 -4.66
N ALA A 19 27.46 -12.39 -3.90
CA ALA A 19 26.95 -11.56 -2.82
C ALA A 19 25.99 -10.54 -3.42
N ALA A 20 24.81 -10.39 -2.81
CA ALA A 20 23.90 -9.30 -3.10
C ALA A 20 24.68 -7.96 -3.00
N PRO A 21 24.39 -6.96 -3.85
CA PRO A 21 24.95 -5.63 -3.64
C PRO A 21 24.50 -5.17 -2.25
N THR A 22 25.45 -5.08 -1.32
CA THR A 22 25.24 -4.49 0.00
C THR A 22 24.70 -3.09 -0.24
N ALA A 23 23.42 -2.87 0.04
CA ALA A 23 22.86 -1.53 0.11
C ALA A 23 23.77 -0.75 1.06
N PRO A 24 24.39 0.37 0.64
CA PRO A 24 25.12 1.19 1.59
C PRO A 24 24.12 1.54 2.70
N MET A 25 24.30 0.96 3.88
CA MET A 25 23.54 1.33 5.06
C MET A 25 23.79 2.82 5.24
N ALA A 26 22.87 3.67 4.82
CA ALA A 26 23.09 5.10 4.89
C ALA A 26 22.99 5.50 6.37
N PRO A 27 24.07 6.03 6.97
CA PRO A 27 23.98 6.58 8.30
C PRO A 27 23.43 7.99 8.14
N LEU A 28 22.11 8.13 8.06
CA LEU A 28 21.50 9.34 8.57
C LEU A 28 21.37 9.10 10.07
N SER A 29 22.20 9.75 10.89
CA SER A 29 22.06 9.62 12.34
C SER A 29 20.61 9.98 12.70
N ARG A 30 19.92 9.08 13.41
CA ARG A 30 18.53 9.26 13.86
C ARG A 30 18.30 10.61 14.53
N GLU A 31 19.34 11.12 15.17
CA GLU A 31 19.35 12.32 15.99
C GLU A 31 19.13 13.62 15.20
N ASN A 32 19.39 13.66 13.88
CA ASN A 32 19.35 14.89 13.09
C ASN A 32 18.51 14.77 11.81
N ARG A 33 17.38 14.05 11.87
CA ARG A 33 16.49 13.92 10.71
C ARG A 33 15.84 15.25 10.35
N PRO A 34 15.87 15.69 9.08
CA PRO A 34 15.22 16.92 8.66
C PRO A 34 13.70 16.77 8.76
N GLU A 35 13.00 17.88 9.05
CA GLU A 35 11.53 17.89 9.12
C GLU A 35 10.84 18.04 7.76
N ILE A 36 11.61 18.31 6.69
CA ILE A 36 11.14 18.46 5.31
C ILE A 36 12.24 17.97 4.36
N VAL A 37 11.86 17.37 3.22
CA VAL A 37 12.81 16.78 2.25
C VAL A 37 12.41 17.07 0.80
N GLY A 38 13.36 16.93 -0.12
CA GLY A 38 13.16 17.19 -1.56
C GLY A 38 13.18 18.68 -1.91
N ALA A 39 13.33 18.99 -3.20
CA ALA A 39 13.33 20.34 -3.75
C ALA A 39 11.96 21.04 -3.58
N ASP A 40 11.88 22.34 -3.91
CA ASP A 40 10.62 23.09 -3.80
C ASP A 40 9.55 22.65 -4.81
N VAL A 41 9.99 21.96 -5.86
CA VAL A 41 9.16 21.30 -6.89
C VAL A 41 9.62 19.85 -7.05
N PRO A 42 8.71 18.89 -7.38
CA PRO A 42 9.14 17.53 -7.69
C PRO A 42 10.12 17.50 -8.86
N GLU A 43 11.25 16.82 -8.69
CA GLU A 43 12.29 16.64 -9.70
C GLU A 43 12.36 15.18 -10.13
N ALA A 44 12.92 14.92 -11.33
CA ALA A 44 13.12 13.56 -11.83
C ALA A 44 13.88 12.71 -10.80
N PRO A 45 13.46 11.45 -10.56
CA PRO A 45 12.51 10.67 -11.35
C PRO A 45 11.03 10.86 -10.96
N TYR A 46 10.69 11.79 -10.08
CA TYR A 46 9.32 12.02 -9.63
C TYR A 46 8.56 12.95 -10.60
N PRO A 47 7.23 12.79 -10.75
CA PRO A 47 6.37 11.80 -10.09
C PRO A 47 6.51 10.37 -10.64
N ILE A 48 6.38 9.36 -9.77
CA ILE A 48 6.29 7.95 -10.16
C ILE A 48 4.88 7.43 -9.86
N GLU A 49 4.23 6.83 -10.85
CA GLU A 49 2.87 6.31 -10.78
C GLU A 49 2.86 4.78 -10.58
N LEU A 50 2.19 4.30 -9.53
CA LEU A 50 1.96 2.88 -9.30
C LEU A 50 0.46 2.60 -9.15
N PHE A 51 -0.02 1.54 -9.79
CA PHE A 51 -1.41 1.12 -9.71
C PHE A 51 -1.50 -0.38 -9.46
N GLY A 52 -2.38 -0.80 -8.56
CA GLY A 52 -2.55 -2.22 -8.26
C GLY A 52 -3.78 -2.53 -7.41
N THR A 53 -4.03 -3.81 -7.22
CA THR A 53 -5.04 -4.30 -6.29
C THR A 53 -4.40 -4.54 -4.92
N VAL A 54 -5.00 -4.00 -3.85
CA VAL A 54 -4.46 -4.17 -2.49
C VAL A 54 -4.49 -5.63 -2.08
N THR A 55 -3.33 -6.17 -1.70
CA THR A 55 -3.17 -7.57 -1.29
C THR A 55 -2.93 -7.71 0.22
N LYS A 56 -3.16 -8.92 0.75
CA LYS A 56 -2.76 -9.24 2.13
C LYS A 56 -1.26 -9.51 2.16
N GLY A 57 -0.54 -8.84 3.05
CA GLY A 57 0.86 -9.14 3.33
C GLY A 57 1.04 -10.38 4.23
N PHE A 58 2.29 -10.67 4.60
CA PHE A 58 2.69 -11.86 5.36
C PHE A 58 2.42 -11.79 6.88
N GLY A 59 1.49 -10.93 7.32
CA GLY A 59 1.04 -10.89 8.72
C GLY A 59 2.05 -10.32 9.73
N ARG A 60 3.03 -9.50 9.28
CA ARG A 60 4.07 -8.93 10.15
C ARG A 60 3.63 -7.59 10.76
N GLY A 61 2.96 -7.63 11.90
CA GLY A 61 3.06 -6.60 12.95
C GLY A 61 2.52 -5.17 12.74
N ALA A 62 2.61 -4.55 11.56
CA ALA A 62 2.34 -3.11 11.34
C ALA A 62 0.92 -2.69 11.78
N ARG A 63 -0.05 -3.58 11.59
CA ARG A 63 -1.43 -3.42 12.07
C ARG A 63 -1.49 -3.19 13.59
N PHE A 64 -0.70 -3.94 14.36
CA PHE A 64 -0.63 -3.85 15.83
C PHE A 64 0.27 -2.70 16.33
N LEU A 65 0.81 -1.89 15.41
CA LEU A 65 1.54 -0.65 15.70
C LEU A 65 0.65 0.60 15.54
N GLY A 66 -0.59 0.45 15.06
CA GLY A 66 -1.46 1.58 14.69
C GLY A 66 -1.08 2.23 13.35
N ILE A 67 -0.31 1.52 12.51
CA ILE A 67 0.19 2.01 11.23
C ILE A 67 -0.14 0.96 10.17
N PRO A 68 -1.41 0.82 9.75
CA PRO A 68 -1.80 -0.17 8.75
C PRO A 68 -1.15 0.11 7.39
N THR A 69 -0.59 -0.92 6.75
CA THR A 69 0.03 -0.83 5.43
C THR A 69 -0.71 -1.68 4.40
N ALA A 70 -0.98 -1.09 3.23
CA ALA A 70 -1.52 -1.75 2.05
C ALA A 70 -0.38 -2.33 1.20
N ASN A 71 -0.44 -3.61 0.86
CA ASN A 71 0.58 -4.25 0.04
C ASN A 71 0.22 -4.18 -1.45
N LEU A 72 1.17 -3.77 -2.27
CA LEU A 72 1.04 -3.80 -3.73
C LEU A 72 1.63 -5.11 -4.30
N PRO A 73 1.02 -5.69 -5.36
CA PRO A 73 1.54 -6.88 -6.01
C PRO A 73 2.76 -6.55 -6.87
N ASP A 74 3.64 -7.52 -7.12
CA ASP A 74 4.85 -7.36 -7.94
C ASP A 74 4.58 -6.72 -9.32
N SER A 75 3.43 -7.04 -9.93
CA SER A 75 3.00 -6.50 -11.23
C SER A 75 2.85 -4.97 -11.24
N SER A 76 2.70 -4.35 -10.06
CA SER A 76 2.55 -2.91 -9.88
C SER A 76 3.87 -2.18 -9.64
N LEU A 77 4.98 -2.90 -9.49
CA LEU A 77 6.24 -2.36 -8.96
C LEU A 77 7.31 -2.09 -10.04
N GLY A 78 6.98 -2.24 -11.33
CA GLY A 78 7.89 -2.01 -12.45
C GLY A 78 8.73 -0.73 -12.32
N PRO A 79 8.11 0.46 -12.17
CA PRO A 79 8.86 1.71 -12.04
C PRO A 79 9.81 1.77 -10.83
N LEU A 80 9.46 1.11 -9.72
CA LEU A 80 10.33 1.01 -8.55
C LEU A 80 11.47 0.00 -8.75
N ASN A 81 11.23 -1.09 -9.49
CA ASN A 81 12.27 -2.06 -9.84
C ASN A 81 13.34 -1.38 -10.72
N ASP A 82 12.90 -0.57 -11.68
CA ASP A 82 13.79 0.20 -12.56
C ASP A 82 14.61 1.23 -11.77
N LEU A 83 14.02 1.82 -10.73
CA LEU A 83 14.72 2.74 -9.84
C LEU A 83 15.77 2.04 -8.95
N GLY A 84 15.49 0.79 -8.53
CA GLY A 84 16.44 -0.03 -7.76
C GLY A 84 16.80 0.55 -6.38
N LEU A 85 15.98 1.45 -5.83
CA LEU A 85 16.25 2.16 -4.58
C LEU A 85 15.23 1.78 -3.49
N THR A 86 15.71 1.18 -2.40
CA THR A 86 14.88 0.88 -1.23
C THR A 86 14.90 2.01 -0.20
N GLY A 87 13.93 1.98 0.70
CA GLY A 87 13.73 2.99 1.74
C GLY A 87 12.31 3.52 1.79
N ILE A 88 12.17 4.70 2.40
CA ILE A 88 10.89 5.34 2.66
C ILE A 88 10.65 6.47 1.68
N TYR A 89 9.47 6.47 1.08
CA TYR A 89 9.00 7.44 0.09
C TYR A 89 7.74 8.14 0.60
N TYR A 90 7.40 9.27 -0.02
CA TYR A 90 6.17 10.01 0.26
C TYR A 90 5.45 10.43 -1.02
N GLY A 91 4.14 10.70 -0.89
CA GLY A 91 3.31 11.09 -2.01
C GLY A 91 1.82 11.09 -1.66
N PHE A 92 0.99 10.81 -2.67
CA PHE A 92 -0.45 10.67 -2.51
C PHE A 92 -0.91 9.27 -2.91
N ALA A 93 -2.00 8.82 -2.30
CA ALA A 93 -2.68 7.61 -2.68
C ALA A 93 -4.19 7.81 -2.72
N ARG A 94 -4.87 6.97 -3.49
CA ARG A 94 -6.33 6.90 -3.52
C ARG A 94 -6.77 5.45 -3.66
N VAL A 95 -7.66 5.02 -2.77
CA VAL A 95 -8.39 3.76 -2.92
C VAL A 95 -9.62 4.01 -3.78
N HIS A 96 -9.75 3.27 -4.88
CA HIS A 96 -10.86 3.42 -5.80
C HIS A 96 -12.06 2.61 -5.29
N PRO A 97 -13.28 3.17 -5.35
CA PRO A 97 -14.49 2.41 -5.03
C PRO A 97 -14.69 1.31 -6.06
N THR A 98 -14.76 0.05 -5.60
CA THR A 98 -15.06 -1.09 -6.46
C THR A 98 -16.57 -1.27 -6.57
N PHE A 99 -17.13 -1.20 -7.78
CA PHE A 99 -18.57 -1.40 -8.01
C PHE A 99 -18.96 -2.88 -8.20
N SER A 100 -17.99 -3.79 -8.27
CA SER A 100 -18.21 -5.22 -8.49
C SER A 100 -18.25 -6.00 -7.18
N THR A 101 -19.35 -6.69 -6.91
CA THR A 101 -19.47 -7.70 -5.85
C THR A 101 -19.11 -9.09 -6.37
N PRO A 102 -18.59 -10.03 -5.54
CA PRO A 102 -17.78 -9.82 -4.34
C PRO A 102 -16.28 -9.83 -4.68
N LEU A 103 -15.48 -9.11 -3.88
CA LEU A 103 -14.02 -9.17 -3.89
C LEU A 103 -13.55 -10.63 -3.84
N PRO A 104 -12.60 -11.05 -4.70
CA PRO A 104 -12.05 -12.40 -4.62
C PRO A 104 -11.39 -12.58 -3.25
N THR A 105 -11.93 -13.50 -2.46
CA THR A 105 -11.25 -14.03 -1.29
C THR A 105 -9.93 -14.62 -1.77
N ALA A 106 -8.82 -13.92 -1.52
CA ALA A 106 -7.48 -14.43 -1.77
C ALA A 106 -7.24 -15.64 -0.85
N ALA A 107 -7.55 -16.83 -1.37
CA ALA A 107 -7.09 -18.11 -0.85
C ALA A 107 -6.41 -18.87 -2.00
N PRO A 108 -5.27 -19.55 -1.76
CA PRO A 108 -4.60 -20.33 -2.79
C PRO A 108 -5.41 -21.60 -3.08
N THR A 109 -5.67 -21.89 -4.35
CA THR A 109 -6.32 -23.12 -4.81
C THR A 109 -5.35 -24.30 -4.77
N PRO A 110 -5.71 -25.46 -4.19
CA PRO A 110 -5.32 -26.75 -4.71
C PRO A 110 -6.51 -27.36 -5.45
N ALA A 111 -6.32 -27.66 -6.73
CA ALA A 111 -7.24 -28.49 -7.50
C ALA A 111 -7.29 -29.91 -6.92
N LEU A 112 -8.48 -30.56 -6.90
CA LEU A 112 -8.68 -32.00 -7.16
C LEU A 112 -10.19 -32.39 -7.11
N THR A 113 -10.70 -32.73 -8.30
CA THR A 113 -11.72 -33.74 -8.68
C THR A 113 -13.20 -33.71 -8.23
N PRO A 114 -14.17 -34.10 -9.10
CA PRO A 114 -15.61 -34.01 -8.85
C PRO A 114 -16.30 -35.37 -8.57
N SER A 115 -17.45 -35.37 -7.86
CA SER A 115 -18.61 -36.25 -8.10
C SER A 115 -19.77 -36.08 -7.08
N PRO A 116 -21.00 -36.60 -7.37
CA PRO A 116 -22.23 -35.79 -7.29
C PRO A 116 -23.35 -36.32 -6.37
N SER A 117 -24.46 -35.55 -6.34
CA SER A 117 -25.88 -35.96 -6.20
C SER A 117 -26.60 -35.48 -4.94
N SER A 118 -27.68 -34.69 -5.09
CA SER A 118 -29.08 -35.14 -4.87
C SER A 118 -30.11 -33.99 -4.93
N THR A 119 -30.85 -33.97 -6.03
CA THR A 119 -32.30 -33.80 -6.27
C THR A 119 -33.24 -33.01 -5.31
N ARG A 120 -34.00 -32.07 -5.94
CA ARG A 120 -35.44 -31.65 -5.78
C ARG A 120 -35.92 -31.11 -4.41
N LEU A 121 -36.71 -30.02 -4.36
CA LEU A 121 -38.11 -29.96 -4.83
C LEU A 121 -38.57 -28.53 -5.22
N VAL A 122 -39.62 -28.53 -6.03
CA VAL A 122 -40.37 -27.41 -6.64
C VAL A 122 -41.57 -27.07 -5.76
N GLU A 123 -41.90 -25.79 -5.58
CA GLU A 123 -43.30 -25.37 -5.42
C GLU A 123 -43.52 -23.91 -5.89
N GLN A 124 -44.48 -23.74 -6.79
CA GLN A 124 -45.02 -22.46 -7.27
C GLN A 124 -46.34 -22.17 -6.57
N ALA A 125 -46.62 -20.89 -6.28
CA ALA A 125 -47.98 -20.37 -6.25
C ALA A 125 -48.00 -18.86 -6.60
N THR A 126 -49.14 -18.47 -7.16
CA THR A 126 -49.44 -17.37 -8.10
C THR A 126 -49.87 -16.01 -7.50
N ALA A 127 -49.47 -14.94 -8.20
CA ALA A 127 -50.23 -13.79 -8.76
C ALA A 127 -51.14 -12.85 -7.93
N GLY A 128 -50.99 -11.54 -8.25
CA GLY A 128 -51.98 -10.44 -8.11
C GLY A 128 -51.47 -9.29 -7.21
N ALA A 129 -51.47 -8.00 -7.55
CA ALA A 129 -52.05 -7.21 -8.63
C ALA A 129 -51.32 -5.83 -8.72
N ALA A 130 -51.57 -5.11 -9.81
CA ALA A 130 -50.95 -3.86 -10.24
C ALA A 130 -51.42 -2.59 -9.49
N ALA A 131 -50.55 -1.58 -9.40
CA ALA A 131 -50.88 -0.15 -9.38
C ALA A 131 -49.66 0.71 -9.78
N GLU A 132 -49.92 1.92 -10.24
CA GLU A 132 -49.22 2.62 -11.33
C GLU A 132 -48.03 3.54 -10.96
N HIS A 133 -47.17 3.71 -11.97
CA HIS A 133 -46.45 4.91 -12.41
C HIS A 133 -46.35 6.13 -11.48
N GLY A 134 -45.16 6.29 -10.91
CA GLY A 134 -44.58 7.58 -10.54
C GLY A 134 -43.10 7.60 -10.94
N HIS A 135 -42.79 8.18 -12.10
CA HIS A 135 -41.40 8.44 -12.49
C HIS A 135 -40.80 9.51 -11.57
N HIS A 136 -40.13 9.09 -10.53
CA HIS A 136 -39.16 9.90 -9.80
C HIS A 136 -37.82 9.18 -9.84
N HIS A 137 -36.99 9.55 -10.83
CA HIS A 137 -35.55 9.46 -10.64
C HIS A 137 -35.22 10.32 -9.41
N PRO A 138 -34.71 9.76 -8.30
CA PRO A 138 -34.02 10.59 -7.34
C PRO A 138 -32.71 10.97 -8.03
N ALA A 139 -32.66 12.20 -8.52
CA ALA A 139 -31.41 12.80 -8.97
C ALA A 139 -30.39 12.65 -7.85
N ILE A 140 -29.35 11.87 -8.12
CA ILE A 140 -28.14 11.83 -7.30
C ILE A 140 -27.69 13.29 -7.14
N PRO A 141 -27.55 13.83 -5.91
CA PRO A 141 -26.98 15.14 -5.72
C PRO A 141 -25.55 15.17 -6.27
N LYS A 142 -25.40 15.71 -7.48
CA LYS A 142 -24.12 16.06 -8.10
C LYS A 142 -23.60 17.34 -7.43
N SER A 143 -22.82 17.27 -6.34
CA SER A 143 -21.89 18.39 -6.01
C SER A 143 -20.96 18.27 -4.78
N VAL A 144 -20.99 17.23 -3.94
CA VAL A 144 -20.03 17.15 -2.78
C VAL A 144 -19.05 15.98 -2.90
N LEU A 145 -18.68 15.65 -4.14
CA LEU A 145 -17.65 14.66 -4.47
C LEU A 145 -16.44 15.39 -5.09
N LYS A 146 -15.21 15.09 -4.60
CA LYS A 146 -13.93 15.04 -5.37
C LYS A 146 -12.86 16.13 -5.25
N GLN A 147 -12.86 17.09 -4.32
CA GLN A 147 -11.67 17.96 -4.19
C GLN A 147 -10.59 17.32 -3.29
N PRO A 148 -9.32 17.23 -3.74
CA PRO A 148 -8.21 16.84 -2.88
C PRO A 148 -8.02 17.83 -1.73
N LEU A 149 -7.30 17.41 -0.69
CA LEU A 149 -6.96 18.27 0.44
C LEU A 149 -6.13 19.49 0.00
N THR A 150 -6.36 20.65 0.61
CA THR A 150 -5.52 21.84 0.43
C THR A 150 -4.18 21.70 1.15
N SER A 151 -3.21 22.56 0.81
CA SER A 151 -1.92 22.67 1.51
C SER A 151 -2.08 22.81 3.03
N GLU A 152 -2.98 23.68 3.47
CA GLU A 152 -3.25 23.91 4.89
C GLU A 152 -3.86 22.69 5.57
N GLN A 153 -4.78 21.99 4.88
CA GLN A 153 -5.38 20.76 5.41
C GLN A 153 -4.36 19.64 5.53
N ILE A 154 -3.46 19.48 4.55
CA ILE A 154 -2.36 18.50 4.59
C ILE A 154 -1.46 18.79 5.79
N ALA A 155 -1.06 20.05 6.01
CA ALA A 155 -0.19 20.43 7.12
C ALA A 155 -0.80 20.19 8.52
N GLN A 156 -2.14 20.09 8.61
CA GLN A 156 -2.87 19.91 9.87
C GLN A 156 -3.23 18.45 10.15
N LEU A 157 -2.92 17.50 9.25
CA LEU A 157 -3.20 16.09 9.49
C LEU A 157 -2.38 15.56 10.67
N PRO A 158 -2.96 14.73 11.54
CA PRO A 158 -2.24 14.14 12.64
C PRO A 158 -1.22 13.10 12.12
N PRO A 159 -0.03 12.98 12.75
CA PRO A 159 0.93 11.93 12.41
C PRO A 159 0.42 10.52 12.73
N GLN A 160 -0.53 10.41 13.67
CA GLN A 160 -1.17 9.16 14.03
C GLN A 160 -2.51 9.06 13.29
N THR A 161 -2.62 8.07 12.42
CA THR A 161 -3.61 8.06 11.34
C THR A 161 -4.67 6.96 11.50
N ALA A 162 -4.54 6.05 12.48
CA ALA A 162 -5.62 5.16 12.90
C ALA A 162 -5.38 4.53 14.29
N PRO A 163 -6.37 4.52 15.21
CA PRO A 163 -6.46 3.49 16.24
C PRO A 163 -6.83 2.16 15.58
N TYR A 164 -6.01 1.12 15.77
CA TYR A 164 -6.23 -0.23 15.24
C TYR A 164 -6.19 -1.25 16.39
N PRO A 165 -7.01 -2.32 16.39
CA PRO A 165 -8.03 -2.66 15.39
C PRO A 165 -9.21 -1.67 15.39
N PRO A 166 -9.89 -1.46 14.25
CA PRO A 166 -11.14 -0.73 14.25
C PRO A 166 -12.13 -1.47 15.16
N ASP A 167 -12.98 -0.73 15.87
CA ASP A 167 -13.90 -1.21 16.93
C ASP A 167 -14.93 -2.29 16.50
N SER A 168 -14.82 -2.85 15.29
CA SER A 168 -15.73 -3.88 14.80
C SER A 168 -15.10 -4.80 13.75
N VAL A 169 -14.27 -5.74 14.20
CA VAL A 169 -14.08 -7.00 13.46
C VAL A 169 -14.77 -8.12 14.25
N PRO A 170 -16.07 -8.37 14.05
CA PRO A 170 -16.60 -9.68 14.41
C PRO A 170 -15.95 -10.73 13.51
N ASP A 171 -15.54 -11.87 14.09
CA ASP A 171 -14.94 -13.04 13.40
C ASP A 171 -15.85 -13.72 12.36
N THR A 172 -16.97 -13.11 11.99
CA THR A 172 -17.92 -13.66 11.01
C THR A 172 -17.58 -13.22 9.58
N PRO A 173 -17.79 -14.07 8.58
CA PRO A 173 -17.51 -13.73 7.18
C PRO A 173 -18.50 -12.64 6.74
N THR A 174 -18.02 -11.39 6.74
CA THR A 174 -18.86 -10.21 6.56
C THR A 174 -19.02 -9.87 5.10
N VAL A 175 -20.26 -9.52 4.74
CA VAL A 175 -20.65 -8.84 3.50
C VAL A 175 -19.58 -7.80 3.12
N PRO A 176 -19.12 -7.73 1.85
CA PRO A 176 -18.15 -6.71 1.44
C PRO A 176 -18.69 -5.33 1.81
N LYS A 177 -18.01 -4.66 2.75
CA LYS A 177 -18.37 -3.32 3.18
C LYS A 177 -17.93 -2.34 2.11
N ARG A 178 -18.87 -1.49 1.67
CA ARG A 178 -18.58 -0.41 0.73
C ARG A 178 -17.73 0.65 1.45
N LEU A 179 -16.71 1.16 0.77
CA LEU A 179 -15.95 2.33 1.22
C LEU A 179 -16.89 3.51 1.49
N ALA A 180 -16.63 4.27 2.55
CA ALA A 180 -17.31 5.55 2.73
C ALA A 180 -16.86 6.53 1.64
N ASP A 181 -17.66 7.56 1.35
CA ASP A 181 -17.29 8.57 0.34
C ASP A 181 -15.96 9.26 0.67
N GLU A 182 -15.65 9.43 1.97
CA GLU A 182 -14.39 9.97 2.49
C GLU A 182 -13.18 9.06 2.21
N ASP A 183 -13.37 7.74 2.26
CA ASP A 183 -12.31 6.75 2.02
C ASP A 183 -11.85 6.74 0.56
N GLY A 184 -12.72 7.19 -0.36
CA GLY A 184 -12.45 7.30 -1.79
C GLY A 184 -11.74 8.59 -2.21
N LYS A 185 -11.36 9.46 -1.26
CA LYS A 185 -10.60 10.69 -1.52
C LYS A 185 -9.11 10.41 -1.74
N VAL A 186 -8.41 11.41 -2.26
CA VAL A 186 -6.95 11.40 -2.38
C VAL A 186 -6.36 11.82 -1.03
N TRP A 187 -5.49 10.98 -0.48
CA TRP A 187 -4.89 11.16 0.84
C TRP A 187 -3.36 11.13 0.75
N PRO A 188 -2.64 11.90 1.58
CA PRO A 188 -1.20 11.76 1.76
C PRO A 188 -0.82 10.35 2.19
N MET A 189 0.38 9.91 1.80
CA MET A 189 0.89 8.59 2.14
C MET A 189 2.39 8.60 2.35
N VAL A 190 2.86 7.64 3.14
CA VAL A 190 4.25 7.16 3.12
C VAL A 190 4.28 5.74 2.60
N MET A 191 5.37 5.37 1.95
CA MET A 191 5.55 4.03 1.39
C MET A 191 6.91 3.49 1.76
N SER A 192 6.93 2.27 2.29
CA SER A 192 8.14 1.49 2.52
C SER A 192 8.41 0.60 1.32
N VAL A 193 9.62 0.70 0.74
CA VAL A 193 10.12 -0.18 -0.31
C VAL A 193 11.31 -0.94 0.25
N GLY A 194 11.29 -2.27 0.13
CA GLY A 194 12.36 -3.14 0.60
C GLY A 194 12.53 -4.37 -0.30
N TRP A 195 13.54 -5.18 -0.05
CA TRP A 195 13.76 -6.43 -0.79
C TRP A 195 12.97 -7.59 -0.19
N ASN A 196 12.45 -8.49 -1.04
CA ASN A 196 11.79 -9.71 -0.59
C ASN A 196 12.79 -10.86 -0.38
N PRO A 197 13.06 -11.30 0.87
CA PRO A 197 14.01 -12.38 1.14
C PRO A 197 13.57 -13.73 0.56
N TYR A 198 12.27 -13.96 0.40
CA TYR A 198 11.72 -15.22 -0.11
C TYR A 198 11.93 -15.40 -1.61
N PHE A 199 12.17 -14.31 -2.35
CA PHE A 199 12.51 -14.35 -3.77
C PHE A 199 13.98 -14.02 -3.99
N LYS A 200 14.86 -14.48 -3.08
CA LYS A 200 16.31 -14.26 -3.16
C LYS A 200 16.72 -12.78 -3.29
N ASN A 201 15.89 -11.86 -2.77
CA ASN A 201 16.06 -10.41 -2.94
C ASN A 201 16.14 -9.96 -4.41
N GLU A 202 15.52 -10.69 -5.34
CA GLU A 202 15.43 -10.27 -6.75
C GLU A 202 14.24 -9.35 -6.99
N LYS A 203 13.30 -9.30 -6.04
CA LYS A 203 12.07 -8.52 -6.14
C LYS A 203 11.92 -7.59 -4.96
N ILE A 204 11.56 -6.35 -5.24
CA ILE A 204 11.17 -5.40 -4.21
C ILE A 204 9.73 -5.67 -3.74
N THR A 205 9.43 -5.27 -2.52
CA THR A 205 8.09 -5.18 -1.95
C THR A 205 7.76 -3.72 -1.67
N ALA A 206 6.50 -3.32 -1.86
CA ALA A 206 6.03 -1.99 -1.51
C ALA A 206 4.82 -2.04 -0.57
N GLU A 207 4.92 -1.32 0.54
CA GLU A 207 3.91 -1.21 1.57
C GLU A 207 3.51 0.26 1.76
N VAL A 208 2.25 0.58 1.50
CA VAL A 208 1.73 1.96 1.51
C VAL A 208 0.92 2.20 2.77
N HIS A 209 1.32 3.19 3.56
CA HIS A 209 0.54 3.69 4.68
C HIS A 209 -0.16 5.00 4.27
N ILE A 210 -1.49 4.93 4.16
CA ILE A 210 -2.33 6.08 3.81
C ILE A 210 -2.70 6.83 5.10
N MET A 211 -2.54 8.16 5.10
CA MET A 211 -2.79 9.02 6.25
C MET A 211 -4.26 9.38 6.39
N HIS A 212 -5.10 8.35 6.54
CA HIS A 212 -6.56 8.47 6.70
C HIS A 212 -7.07 7.33 7.59
N PRO A 213 -7.91 7.61 8.60
CA PRO A 213 -8.47 6.59 9.48
C PRO A 213 -9.60 5.81 8.80
N PHE A 214 -9.25 4.80 8.01
CA PHE A 214 -10.23 3.89 7.43
C PHE A 214 -10.96 3.08 8.52
N ALA A 215 -12.29 3.04 8.46
CA ALA A 215 -13.10 2.26 9.39
C ALA A 215 -12.91 0.75 9.21
N HIS A 216 -12.58 0.30 7.99
CA HIS A 216 -12.50 -1.11 7.61
C HIS A 216 -11.33 -1.37 6.65
N ASP A 217 -10.85 -2.61 6.62
CA ASP A 217 -9.87 -3.05 5.64
C ASP A 217 -10.42 -2.93 4.20
N PHE A 218 -9.54 -2.62 3.26
CA PHE A 218 -9.88 -2.42 1.84
C PHE A 218 -9.08 -3.33 0.90
N TYR A 219 -8.67 -4.52 1.36
CA TYR A 219 -8.10 -5.56 0.49
C TYR A 219 -8.95 -5.77 -0.75
N GLY A 220 -8.35 -6.09 -1.90
CA GLY A 220 -9.07 -6.33 -3.14
C GLY A 220 -9.59 -5.08 -3.87
N HIS A 221 -9.51 -3.90 -3.25
CA HIS A 221 -9.75 -2.64 -3.96
C HIS A 221 -8.55 -2.25 -4.82
N GLU A 222 -8.81 -1.54 -5.92
CA GLU A 222 -7.77 -0.88 -6.71
C GLU A 222 -7.25 0.35 -5.96
N ILE A 223 -5.94 0.58 -6.01
CA ILE A 223 -5.28 1.75 -5.42
C ILE A 223 -4.37 2.40 -6.47
N SER A 224 -4.45 3.73 -6.58
CA SER A 224 -3.45 4.56 -7.28
C SER A 224 -2.51 5.17 -6.25
N VAL A 225 -1.21 5.17 -6.55
CA VAL A 225 -0.15 5.73 -5.71
C VAL A 225 0.76 6.60 -6.57
N LEU A 226 0.92 7.87 -6.17
CA LEU A 226 1.76 8.85 -6.84
C LEU A 226 2.90 9.24 -5.90
N ILE A 227 4.11 8.78 -6.21
CA ILE A 227 5.31 9.04 -5.40
C ILE A 227 5.95 10.33 -5.84
N LEU A 228 6.25 11.21 -4.89
CA LEU A 228 6.75 12.56 -5.15
C LEU A 228 8.14 12.82 -4.57
N GLY A 229 8.66 11.90 -3.75
CA GLY A 229 10.02 12.03 -3.22
C GLY A 229 10.42 10.89 -2.29
N TYR A 230 11.70 10.92 -1.92
CA TYR A 230 12.34 10.02 -0.98
C TYR A 230 12.58 10.71 0.36
N ILE A 231 12.38 9.99 1.46
CA ILE A 231 12.65 10.46 2.82
C ILE A 231 14.01 9.97 3.30
N ARG A 232 14.23 8.65 3.29
CA ARG A 232 15.40 8.02 3.93
C ARG A 232 15.56 6.55 3.53
N PRO A 233 16.76 5.96 3.74
CA PRO A 233 16.97 4.51 3.65
C PRO A 233 16.17 3.72 4.69
N GLU A 234 16.13 2.40 4.48
CA GLU A 234 15.77 1.44 5.52
C GLU A 234 16.68 1.60 6.74
N LEU A 235 16.11 1.47 7.94
CA LEU A 235 16.85 1.53 9.20
C LEU A 235 16.62 0.24 9.98
N ASP A 236 17.63 -0.18 10.75
CA ASP A 236 17.51 -1.32 11.66
C ASP A 236 16.95 -0.89 13.01
N TYR A 237 16.07 -1.72 13.59
CA TYR A 237 15.42 -1.41 14.86
C TYR A 237 15.70 -2.48 15.90
N VAL A 238 16.14 -2.02 17.08
CA VAL A 238 16.34 -2.87 18.26
C VAL A 238 15.12 -2.91 19.18
N SER A 239 14.14 -2.03 18.94
CA SER A 239 12.88 -1.96 19.70
C SER A 239 11.70 -1.56 18.81
N LYS A 240 10.49 -1.97 19.22
CA LYS A 240 9.23 -1.60 18.56
C LYS A 240 8.97 -0.10 18.67
N GLU A 241 9.35 0.51 19.79
CA GLU A 241 9.13 1.91 20.09
C GLU A 241 9.96 2.80 19.16
N ALA A 242 11.22 2.44 18.89
CA ALA A 242 12.08 3.16 17.96
C ALA A 242 11.51 3.10 16.52
N LEU A 243 10.96 1.95 16.12
CA LEU A 243 10.29 1.79 14.83
C LEU A 243 9.07 2.71 14.71
N ILE A 244 8.20 2.73 15.73
CA ILE A 244 7.02 3.59 15.75
C ILE A 244 7.42 5.07 15.66
N GLN A 245 8.41 5.49 16.44
CA GLN A 245 8.89 6.88 16.44
C GLN A 245 9.44 7.30 15.07
N ASP A 246 10.22 6.44 14.41
CA ASP A 246 10.78 6.74 13.10
C ASP A 246 9.68 6.83 12.03
N ILE A 247 8.65 5.98 12.09
CA ILE A 247 7.50 6.07 11.17
C ILE A 247 6.67 7.33 11.43
N GLN A 248 6.42 7.70 12.70
CA GLN A 248 5.73 8.95 13.00
C GLN A 248 6.50 10.16 12.49
N THR A 249 7.83 10.11 12.55
CA THR A 249 8.70 11.11 11.96
C THR A 249 8.59 11.12 10.43
N ASP A 250 8.56 9.94 9.78
CA ASP A 250 8.34 9.83 8.33
C ASP A 250 7.03 10.49 7.90
N VAL A 251 5.95 10.24 8.65
CA VAL A 251 4.64 10.85 8.41
C VAL A 251 4.72 12.36 8.55
N LYS A 252 5.33 12.89 9.62
CA LYS A 252 5.51 14.35 9.81
C LYS A 252 6.30 14.96 8.63
N VAL A 253 7.40 14.34 8.24
CA VAL A 253 8.24 14.80 7.13
C VAL A 253 7.48 14.81 5.81
N ALA A 254 6.71 13.75 5.54
CA ALA A 254 5.87 13.66 4.35
C ALA A 254 4.80 14.76 4.32
N LEU A 255 4.08 14.98 5.42
CA LEU A 255 3.06 16.04 5.50
C LEU A 255 3.65 17.43 5.28
N ASN A 256 4.76 17.74 5.94
CA ASN A 256 5.49 19.00 5.75
C ASN A 256 5.92 19.18 4.28
N SER A 257 6.48 18.13 3.68
CA SER A 257 6.96 18.15 2.29
C SER A 257 5.83 18.30 1.27
N LEU A 258 4.70 17.63 1.50
CA LEU A 258 3.51 17.64 0.63
C LEU A 258 2.69 18.92 0.75
N SER A 259 2.77 19.63 1.88
CA SER A 259 2.05 20.89 2.07
C SER A 259 2.53 22.01 1.14
N ARG A 260 3.73 21.89 0.56
CA ARG A 260 4.27 22.85 -0.41
C ARG A 260 3.38 22.93 -1.65
N PRO A 261 3.13 24.13 -2.22
CA PRO A 261 2.16 24.31 -3.31
C PRO A 261 2.38 23.39 -4.52
N ALA A 262 3.63 23.23 -4.96
CA ALA A 262 3.96 22.39 -6.11
C ALA A 262 3.62 20.91 -5.87
N TYR A 263 3.80 20.43 -4.64
CA TYR A 263 3.47 19.07 -4.24
C TYR A 263 1.97 18.90 -4.02
N ALA A 264 1.34 19.79 -3.25
CA ALA A 264 -0.10 19.74 -2.97
C ALA A 264 -0.94 19.72 -4.25
N SER A 265 -0.53 20.47 -5.28
CA SER A 265 -1.20 20.47 -6.58
C SER A 265 -1.27 19.09 -7.25
N GLN A 266 -0.30 18.20 -6.99
CA GLN A 266 -0.25 16.85 -7.56
C GLN A 266 -1.39 15.94 -7.08
N ALA A 267 -2.03 16.27 -5.95
CA ALA A 267 -3.19 15.53 -5.47
C ALA A 267 -4.39 15.60 -6.45
N THR A 268 -4.38 16.57 -7.36
CA THR A 268 -5.39 16.72 -8.43
C THR A 268 -5.07 15.93 -9.71
N SER A 269 -3.95 15.19 -9.74
CA SER A 269 -3.51 14.43 -10.91
C SER A 269 -4.64 13.53 -11.46
N THR A 270 -4.75 13.48 -12.79
CA THR A 270 -5.71 12.62 -13.49
C THR A 270 -5.50 11.15 -13.14
N PHE A 271 -4.24 10.72 -12.95
CA PHE A 271 -3.91 9.37 -12.52
C PHE A 271 -4.55 8.98 -11.17
N LEU A 272 -4.55 9.91 -10.21
CA LEU A 272 -5.18 9.70 -8.90
C LEU A 272 -6.71 9.81 -9.01
N THR A 273 -7.22 10.81 -9.74
CA THR A 273 -8.66 11.12 -9.77
C THR A 273 -9.47 10.24 -10.73
N GLN A 274 -8.85 9.62 -11.72
CA GLN A 274 -9.52 8.78 -12.73
C GLN A 274 -8.94 7.36 -12.82
N GLY A 275 -7.80 7.09 -12.19
CA GLY A 275 -7.07 5.83 -12.35
C GLY A 275 -6.18 5.82 -13.60
N PRO A 276 -5.47 4.71 -13.86
CA PRO A 276 -4.67 4.57 -15.07
C PRO A 276 -5.57 4.62 -16.31
N SER A 277 -5.04 5.19 -17.40
CA SER A 277 -5.73 5.18 -18.69
C SER A 277 -5.94 3.73 -19.14
N ARG A 278 -7.19 3.26 -19.07
CA ARG A 278 -7.58 1.96 -19.62
C ARG A 278 -7.58 2.09 -21.14
N THR A 279 -6.45 1.79 -21.78
CA THR A 279 -6.45 1.57 -23.23
C THR A 279 -7.33 0.34 -23.50
N ALA A 280 -8.39 0.56 -24.28
CA ALA A 280 -9.36 -0.46 -24.68
C ALA A 280 -8.77 -1.40 -25.74
#